data_AF-A0A671Y455-F1
#
_entry.id   AF-A0A671Y455-F1
#
_cell.length_a   1.000
_cell.length_b   1.000
_cell.length_c   1.000
_cell.angle_alpha   90.00
_cell.angle_beta   90.00
_cell.angle_gamma   90.00
#
_symmetry.space_group_name_H-M   'P 1'
#
loop_
_entity.id
_entity.type
_entity.pdbx_description
1 polymer ?
#
loop_
_entity_poly.entity_id
_entity_poly.type
_entity_poly.pdbx_seq_one_letter_code
_entity_poly.pdbx_strand_id
1 'polypeptide(L)'
;SLGTPALHHCCMNEHFVDKHQSELIKRVSNVEPILDELLRQNVIQQESYDEIKTLSTAEEKMRELISGPLKSSGVQGKDIFCEILIKNDPLLIQDLKTMDAEVSKSW
;
A
#
# COMPACT_ATOMS: atom_id res chain seq x y z
N SER A 1 -22.43 -32.88 20.53
CA SER A 1 -22.58 -31.74 19.62
C SER A 1 -21.45 -31.73 18.63
N LEU A 2 -21.79 -31.69 17.34
CA LEU A 2 -20.86 -31.65 16.22
C LEU A 2 -20.24 -30.25 16.10
N GLY A 3 -18.91 -30.19 15.97
CA GLY A 3 -18.20 -29.26 15.08
C GLY A 3 -17.96 -27.82 15.54
N THR A 4 -16.68 -27.50 15.77
CA THR A 4 -16.12 -26.21 15.33
C THR A 4 -14.84 -26.47 14.56
N PRO A 5 -14.86 -26.40 13.21
CA PRO A 5 -13.70 -26.07 12.42
C PRO A 5 -13.89 -24.64 11.90
N ALA A 6 -13.50 -23.65 12.69
CA ALA A 6 -13.53 -22.26 12.25
C ALA A 6 -12.32 -21.49 12.80
N LEU A 7 -11.11 -22.06 12.66
CA LEU A 7 -9.87 -21.28 12.77
C LEU A 7 -8.95 -21.45 11.56
N HIS A 8 -9.42 -22.09 10.49
CA HIS A 8 -8.64 -22.29 9.28
C HIS A 8 -9.38 -21.82 8.03
N HIS A 9 -9.92 -20.59 8.09
CA HIS A 9 -10.48 -19.93 6.91
C HIS A 9 -10.40 -18.39 6.97
N CYS A 10 -9.32 -17.80 7.52
CA CYS A 10 -9.17 -16.33 7.50
C CYS A 10 -7.83 -15.82 6.96
N CYS A 11 -7.09 -16.65 6.22
CA CYS A 11 -6.01 -16.17 5.37
C CYS A 11 -6.44 -16.35 3.91
N MET A 12 -6.09 -15.40 3.05
CA MET A 12 -5.96 -15.51 1.58
C MET A 12 -6.76 -14.49 0.76
N ASN A 13 -6.91 -13.25 1.22
CA ASN A 13 -6.87 -12.14 0.27
C ASN A 13 -5.77 -11.17 0.74
N GLU A 14 -4.62 -11.28 0.08
CA GLU A 14 -3.53 -10.31 0.22
C GLU A 14 -4.05 -8.92 -0.16
N HIS A 15 -3.75 -7.91 0.65
CA HIS A 15 -4.18 -6.55 0.36
C HIS A 15 -3.45 -6.03 -0.89
N PHE A 16 -4.12 -5.18 -1.69
CA PHE A 16 -3.57 -4.63 -2.93
C PHE A 16 -2.15 -4.05 -2.76
N VAL A 17 -1.93 -3.29 -1.68
CA VAL A 17 -0.61 -2.71 -1.34
C VAL A 17 0.46 -3.77 -1.10
N ASP A 18 0.14 -4.86 -0.41
CA ASP A 18 1.11 -5.93 -0.14
C ASP A 18 1.44 -6.67 -1.44
N LYS A 19 0.41 -7.00 -2.22
CA LYS A 19 0.52 -7.68 -3.52
C LYS A 19 1.39 -6.91 -4.52
N HIS A 20 1.18 -5.60 -4.60
CA HIS A 20 1.84 -4.72 -5.58
C HIS A 20 3.01 -3.94 -5.00
N GLN A 21 3.51 -4.31 -3.81
CA GLN A 21 4.57 -3.57 -3.11
C GLN A 21 5.77 -3.27 -4.02
N SER A 22 6.25 -4.26 -4.77
CA SER A 22 7.43 -4.08 -5.64
C SER A 22 7.19 -3.05 -6.74
N GLU A 23 5.99 -3.04 -7.33
CA GLU A 23 5.64 -2.10 -8.39
C GLU A 23 5.39 -0.70 -7.83
N LEU A 24 4.73 -0.60 -6.67
CA LEU A 24 4.53 0.66 -5.97
C LEU A 24 5.86 1.33 -5.60
N ILE A 25 6.82 0.55 -5.09
CA ILE A 25 8.17 1.03 -4.75
C ILE A 25 8.89 1.59 -5.98
N LYS A 26 8.79 0.91 -7.13
CA LYS A 26 9.52 1.28 -8.35
C LYS A 26 8.86 2.41 -9.14
N ARG A 27 7.53 2.48 -9.14
CA ARG A 27 6.76 3.29 -10.09
C ARG A 27 6.21 4.58 -9.49
N VAL A 28 6.02 4.65 -8.18
CA VAL A 28 5.63 5.90 -7.52
C VAL A 28 6.86 6.81 -7.43
N SER A 29 6.83 7.93 -8.18
CA SER A 29 7.96 8.87 -8.28
C SER A 29 7.76 10.16 -7.48
N ASN A 30 6.51 10.56 -7.22
CA ASN A 30 6.17 11.77 -6.47
C ASN A 30 5.57 11.39 -5.12
N VAL A 31 6.40 11.29 -4.08
CA VAL A 31 6.04 10.67 -2.80
C VAL A 31 5.55 11.71 -1.79
N GLU A 32 6.04 12.94 -1.86
CA GLU A 32 5.77 14.00 -0.89
C GLU A 32 4.27 14.34 -0.77
N PRO A 33 3.50 14.51 -1.87
CA PRO A 33 2.06 14.75 -1.76
C PRO A 33 1.30 13.58 -1.13
N ILE A 34 1.81 12.35 -1.29
CA ILE A 34 1.23 11.15 -0.68
C ILE A 34 1.48 11.20 0.84
N LEU A 35 2.71 11.52 1.26
CA LEU A 35 3.06 11.68 2.67
C LEU A 35 2.24 12.79 3.34
N ASP A 36 2.08 13.94 2.67
CA ASP A 36 1.29 15.06 3.17
C ASP A 36 -0.16 14.65 3.47
N GLU A 37 -0.77 13.92 2.53
CA GLU A 37 -2.15 13.47 2.66
C GLU A 37 -2.31 12.34 3.69
N LEU A 38 -1.35 11.42 3.78
CA LEU A 38 -1.33 10.39 4.81
C LEU A 38 -1.20 10.99 6.22
N LEU A 39 -0.36 12.00 6.39
CA LEU A 39 -0.22 12.74 7.64
C LEU A 39 -1.52 13.49 7.96
N ARG A 40 -2.09 14.20 6.99
CA ARG A 40 -3.37 14.93 7.14
C ARG A 40 -4.51 14.01 7.57
N GLN A 41 -4.52 12.76 7.09
CA GLN A 41 -5.52 11.75 7.45
C GLN A 41 -5.14 10.93 8.69
N ASN A 42 -4.05 11.26 9.39
CA ASN A 42 -3.54 10.57 10.59
C ASN A 42 -3.23 9.08 10.35
N VAL A 43 -2.88 8.69 9.13
CA VAL A 43 -2.42 7.33 8.81
C VAL A 43 -0.97 7.14 9.25
N ILE A 44 -0.16 8.19 9.11
CA ILE A 44 1.23 8.23 9.59
C ILE A 44 1.38 9.35 10.62
N GLN A 45 2.34 9.19 11.52
CA GLN A 45 2.70 10.20 12.52
C GLN A 45 3.71 11.20 11.96
N GLN A 46 3.80 12.38 12.58
CA GLN A 46 4.75 13.42 12.18
C GLN A 46 6.20 12.93 12.17
N GLU A 47 6.60 12.11 13.16
CA GLU A 47 7.94 11.52 13.24
C GLU A 47 8.27 10.69 11.99
N SER A 48 7.40 9.75 11.60
CA SER A 48 7.60 8.95 10.39
C SER A 48 7.56 9.79 9.12
N TYR A 49 6.71 10.82 9.06
CA TYR A 49 6.70 11.76 7.95
C TYR A 49 8.06 12.44 7.80
N ASP A 50 8.60 12.99 8.88
CA ASP A 50 9.86 13.74 8.89
C ASP A 50 11.01 12.83 8.47
N GLU A 51 11.10 11.62 9.06
CA GLU A 51 12.11 10.62 8.72
C GLU A 51 12.06 10.26 7.22
N ILE A 52 10.90 9.83 6.72
CA ILE A 52 10.76 9.39 5.34
C ILE A 52 11.04 10.54 4.36
N LYS A 53 10.58 11.76 4.66
CA LYS A 53 10.80 12.91 3.79
C LYS A 53 12.29 13.23 3.58
N THR A 54 13.15 12.93 4.55
CA THR A 54 14.60 13.14 4.43
C THR A 54 15.33 12.14 3.54
N LEU A 55 14.71 11.02 3.16
CA LEU A 55 15.34 10.02 2.31
C LEU A 55 15.64 10.56 0.90
N SER A 56 16.66 10.01 0.25
CA SER A 56 17.23 10.60 -0.96
C SER A 56 16.37 10.34 -2.19
N THR A 57 15.81 9.14 -2.31
CA THR A 57 15.10 8.70 -3.52
C THR A 57 13.64 8.35 -3.24
N ALA A 58 12.79 8.45 -4.27
CA ALA A 58 11.40 8.02 -4.18
C ALA A 58 11.29 6.52 -3.84
N GLU A 59 12.21 5.70 -4.35
CA GLU A 59 12.24 4.26 -4.07
C GLU A 59 12.50 3.98 -2.58
N GLU A 60 13.50 4.63 -1.98
CA GLU A 60 13.78 4.52 -0.53
C GLU A 60 12.58 4.99 0.29
N LYS A 61 11.96 6.13 -0.09
CA LYS A 61 10.77 6.66 0.57
C LYS A 61 9.62 5.67 0.58
N MET A 62 9.29 5.12 -0.59
CA MET A 62 8.19 4.17 -0.72
C MET A 62 8.48 2.85 -0.01
N ARG A 63 9.74 2.41 -0.03
CA ARG A 63 10.18 1.20 0.69
C ARG A 63 9.97 1.36 2.19
N GLU A 64 10.42 2.46 2.79
CA GLU A 64 10.25 2.74 4.22
C GLU A 64 8.79 2.99 4.60
N LEU A 65 8.05 3.73 3.77
CA LEU A 65 6.62 3.98 3.98
C LEU A 65 5.81 2.68 4.04
N ILE A 66 6.03 1.77 3.07
CA ILE A 66 5.30 0.50 2.98
C ILE A 66 5.74 -0.47 4.08
N SER A 67 7.04 -0.58 4.37
CA SER A 67 7.58 -1.54 5.34
C SER A 67 7.29 -1.16 6.79
N GLY A 68 7.16 0.15 7.09
CA GLY A 68 6.94 0.68 8.43
C GLY A 68 5.50 1.20 8.63
N PRO A 69 5.23 2.51 8.48
CA PRO A 69 3.96 3.11 8.89
C PRO A 69 2.72 2.48 8.24
N LEU A 70 2.74 2.19 6.93
CA LEU A 70 1.59 1.57 6.27
C LEU A 70 1.36 0.14 6.73
N LYS A 71 2.41 -0.64 6.97
CA LYS A 71 2.29 -1.99 7.54
C LYS A 71 1.64 -1.95 8.92
N SER A 72 2.05 -1.01 9.77
CA SER A 72 1.51 -0.81 11.12
C SER A 72 0.08 -0.27 11.14
N SER A 73 -0.32 0.50 10.11
CA SER A 73 -1.67 1.08 10.00
C SER A 73 -2.78 0.06 9.68
N GLY A 74 -2.42 -1.20 9.38
CA GLY A 74 -3.38 -2.25 9.07
C GLY A 74 -4.14 -2.01 7.75
N VAL A 75 -5.27 -2.70 7.59
CA VAL A 75 -6.08 -2.65 6.36
C VAL A 75 -6.59 -1.24 6.08
N GLN A 76 -7.10 -0.53 7.10
CA GLN A 76 -7.68 0.80 6.93
C GLN A 76 -6.68 1.83 6.40
N GLY A 77 -5.45 1.85 6.92
CA GLY A 77 -4.44 2.80 6.42
C GLY A 77 -3.97 2.46 5.01
N LYS A 78 -3.94 1.16 4.66
CA LYS A 78 -3.66 0.72 3.28
C LYS A 78 -4.79 1.07 2.31
N ASP A 79 -6.06 1.03 2.73
CA ASP A 79 -7.20 1.50 1.94
C ASP A 79 -7.09 3.00 1.65
N ILE A 80 -6.80 3.81 2.68
CA ILE A 80 -6.60 5.26 2.52
C ILE A 80 -5.44 5.54 1.57
N PHE A 81 -4.32 4.84 1.71
CA PHE A 81 -3.20 4.95 0.78
C PHE A 81 -3.59 4.64 -0.67
N CYS A 82 -4.39 3.59 -0.90
CA CYS A 82 -4.94 3.30 -2.24
C CYS A 82 -5.82 4.44 -2.77
N GLU A 83 -6.68 5.04 -1.94
CA GLU A 83 -7.50 6.20 -2.34
C GLU A 83 -6.65 7.41 -2.72
N ILE A 84 -5.56 7.65 -1.99
CA ILE A 84 -4.60 8.71 -2.28
C ILE A 84 -3.92 8.46 -3.62
N LEU A 85 -3.48 7.22 -3.87
CA LEU A 85 -2.89 6.84 -5.16
C LEU A 85 -3.89 6.98 -6.31
N ILE A 86 -5.16 6.63 -6.13
CA ILE A 86 -6.19 6.84 -7.18
C ILE A 86 -6.31 8.32 -7.57
N LYS A 87 -6.14 9.24 -6.61
CA LYS A 87 -6.18 10.69 -6.88
C LYS A 87 -4.90 11.21 -7.54
N ASN A 88 -3.74 10.68 -7.13
CA ASN A 88 -2.44 11.19 -7.58
C ASN A 88 -1.94 10.54 -8.88
N ASP A 89 -2.17 9.24 -9.03
CA ASP A 89 -1.72 8.42 -10.14
C ASP A 89 -2.75 7.33 -10.50
N PRO A 90 -3.90 7.71 -11.07
CA PRO A 90 -4.95 6.77 -11.44
C PRO A 90 -4.49 5.76 -12.49
N LEU A 91 -3.54 6.13 -13.35
CA LEU A 91 -3.01 5.26 -14.41
C LEU A 91 -2.18 4.13 -13.82
N LEU A 92 -1.31 4.41 -12.84
CA LEU A 92 -0.60 3.35 -12.11
C LEU A 92 -1.56 2.35 -11.49
N ILE A 93 -2.61 2.82 -10.82
CA ILE A 93 -3.61 1.92 -10.22
C ILE A 93 -4.32 1.07 -11.27
N GLN A 94 -4.66 1.65 -12.42
CA GLN A 94 -5.28 0.92 -13.52
C GLN A 94 -4.33 -0.14 -14.09
N ASP A 95 -3.05 0.18 -14.28
CA ASP A 95 -2.05 -0.75 -14.79
C ASP A 95 -1.87 -1.96 -13.85
N LEU A 96 -1.75 -1.71 -12.55
CA LEU A 96 -1.58 -2.77 -11.55
C LEU A 96 -2.81 -3.70 -11.46
N LYS A 97 -4.03 -3.14 -11.58
CA LYS A 97 -5.26 -3.94 -11.69
C LYS A 97 -5.32 -4.75 -12.98
N THR A 98 -4.76 -4.24 -14.07
CA THR A 98 -4.69 -4.96 -15.35
C THR A 98 -3.72 -6.13 -15.26
N MET A 99 -2.55 -5.92 -14.63
CA MET A 99 -1.57 -6.99 -14.36
C MET A 99 -2.21 -8.14 -13.56
N ASP A 100 -3.06 -7.81 -12.58
CA ASP A 100 -3.80 -8.83 -11.82
C ASP A 100 -4.72 -9.68 -12.70
N ALA A 101 -5.45 -9.03 -13.61
CA ALA A 101 -6.37 -9.70 -14.53
C ALA A 101 -5.65 -10.55 -15.58
N GLU A 102 -4.41 -10.20 -15.95
CA GLU A 102 -3.59 -10.96 -16.88
C GLU A 102 -2.96 -12.19 -16.22
N VAL A 103 -2.44 -12.06 -15.01
CA VAL A 103 -1.92 -13.19 -14.21
C VAL A 103 -3.01 -14.24 -14.01
N SER A 104 -4.25 -13.82 -13.73
CA SER A 104 -5.38 -14.74 -13.57
C SER A 104 -5.82 -15.46 -14.85
N LYS A 105 -5.43 -15.01 -16.05
CA LYS A 105 -5.77 -15.67 -17.32
C LYS A 105 -4.77 -16.75 -17.74
N SER A 106 -3.63 -16.85 -17.06
CA SER A 106 -2.54 -17.72 -17.48
C SER A 106 -2.68 -19.18 -17.03
N TRP A 107 -3.59 -19.51 -16.11
CA TRP A 107 -3.86 -20.86 -15.58
C TRP A 107 -5.34 -21.21 -15.71
#